data_AF-A0A7H4PRF5-F1
#
_entry.id   AF-A0A7H4PRF5-F1
#
_cell.length_a   1.000
_cell.length_b   1.000
_cell.length_c   1.000
_cell.angle_alpha   90.00
_cell.angle_beta   90.00
_cell.angle_gamma   90.00
#
_symmetry.space_group_name_H-M   'P 1'
#
loop_
_entity.id
_entity.type
_entity.pdbx_description
1 polymer ?
#
loop_
_entity_poly.entity_id
_entity_poly.type
_entity_poly.pdbx_seq_one_letter_code
_entity_poly.pdbx_strand_id
1 'polypeptide(L)'
;MDYLSKEVIAAHGWEKMTIGVEMDNYYFSAKAFASLQAHLPAARFVDATALVNWQRAVKSAQEIEYMRVAARIVESMAYPDL
;
A
#
# COMPACT_ATOMS: atom_id res chain seq x y z
N MET A 1 9.69 8.61 8.62
CA MET A 1 9.11 7.41 9.26
C MET A 1 9.30 7.39 10.78
N ASP A 2 9.90 8.45 11.34
CA ASP A 2 10.23 8.58 12.76
C ASP A 2 8.98 8.63 13.66
N TYR A 3 7.99 9.45 13.33
CA TYR A 3 6.75 9.51 14.12
C TYR A 3 5.99 8.17 14.11
N LEU A 4 5.88 7.53 12.93
CA LEU A 4 5.25 6.21 12.81
C LEU A 4 5.95 5.18 13.70
N SER A 5 7.29 5.14 13.67
CA SER A 5 8.07 4.15 14.42
C SER A 5 8.08 4.42 15.92
N LYS A 6 8.29 5.67 16.35
CA LYS A 6 8.44 6.02 17.78
C LYS A 6 7.12 6.09 18.53
N GLU A 7 6.06 6.59 17.88
CA GLU A 7 4.82 6.90 18.57
C GLU A 7 3.73 5.89 18.22
N VAL A 8 3.45 5.70 16.93
CA VAL A 8 2.28 4.91 16.50
C VAL A 8 2.50 3.42 16.72
N ILE A 9 3.62 2.88 16.26
CA ILE A 9 3.92 1.44 16.40
C ILE A 9 4.09 1.06 17.87
N ALA A 10 4.71 1.93 18.67
CA ALA A 10 4.85 1.78 20.12
C ALA A 10 3.50 1.77 20.84
N ALA A 11 2.63 2.74 20.55
CA ALA A 11 1.30 2.85 21.15
C ALA A 11 0.41 1.62 20.88
N HIS A 12 0.63 0.94 19.75
CA HIS A 12 -0.06 -0.31 19.41
C HIS A 12 0.65 -1.59 19.90
N GLY A 13 1.82 -1.48 20.53
CA GLY A 13 2.59 -2.62 21.03
C GLY A 13 3.17 -3.52 19.94
N TRP A 14 3.41 -2.98 18.74
CA TRP A 14 3.86 -3.76 17.57
C TRP A 14 5.38 -3.79 17.38
N GLU A 15 6.15 -3.15 18.27
CA GLU A 15 7.59 -2.93 18.12
C GLU A 15 8.45 -4.19 18.05
N LYS A 16 7.90 -5.35 18.44
CA LYS A 16 8.56 -6.66 18.43
C LYS A 16 7.96 -7.64 17.42
N MET A 17 6.99 -7.18 16.63
CA MET A 17 6.25 -8.04 15.70
C MET A 17 7.03 -8.26 14.39
N THR A 18 6.49 -9.15 13.56
CA THR A 18 6.89 -9.21 12.15
C THR A 18 6.12 -8.14 11.38
N ILE A 19 6.82 -7.20 10.77
CA ILE A 19 6.24 -6.06 10.07
C ILE A 19 6.51 -6.22 8.57
N GLY A 20 5.44 -6.40 7.80
CA GLY A 20 5.52 -6.38 6.33
C GLY A 20 5.58 -4.95 5.82
N VAL A 21 6.52 -4.68 4.92
CA VAL A 21 6.63 -3.40 4.21
C VAL A 21 6.73 -3.64 2.71
N GLU A 22 6.23 -2.71 1.90
CA GLU A 22 6.36 -2.80 0.45
C GLU A 22 7.71 -2.19 0.03
N MET A 23 8.76 -3.02 0.02
CA MET A 23 10.14 -2.56 -0.17
C MET A 23 10.39 -1.91 -1.53
N ASP A 24 9.59 -2.25 -2.54
CA ASP A 24 9.69 -1.70 -3.91
C ASP A 24 8.48 -0.82 -4.30
N ASN A 25 7.76 -0.25 -3.31
CA ASN A 25 6.68 0.69 -3.61
C ASN A 25 7.21 2.12 -3.84
N TYR A 26 6.60 2.82 -4.81
CA TYR A 26 7.00 4.16 -5.30
C TYR A 26 7.22 5.21 -4.20
N TYR A 27 6.47 5.10 -3.10
CA TYR A 27 6.53 6.06 -1.99
C TYR A 27 7.33 5.55 -0.79
N PHE A 28 7.75 4.29 -0.79
CA PHE A 28 8.51 3.68 0.30
C PHE A 28 10.01 3.80 0.05
N SER A 29 10.56 4.97 0.39
CA SER A 29 11.99 5.26 0.18
C SER A 29 12.93 4.45 1.09
N ALA A 30 14.17 4.27 0.65
CA ALA A 30 15.25 3.69 1.47
C ALA A 30 15.44 4.44 2.81
N LYS A 31 15.26 5.77 2.83
CA LYS A 31 15.32 6.57 4.06
C LYS A 31 14.19 6.22 5.05
N ALA A 32 13.00 5.93 4.54
CA ALA A 32 11.88 5.49 5.38
C ALA A 32 12.18 4.13 6.01
N PHE A 33 12.73 3.19 5.24
CA PHE A 33 13.12 1.88 5.74
C PHE A 33 14.24 1.97 6.79
N ALA A 34 15.29 2.76 6.54
CA ALA A 34 16.36 2.97 7.50
C ALA A 34 15.86 3.57 8.83
N SER A 35 14.91 4.51 8.78
CA SER A 35 14.26 5.07 9.97
C SER A 35 13.47 4.01 10.76
N LEU A 36 12.75 3.10 10.07
CA LEU A 36 12.07 1.99 10.74
C LEU A 36 13.07 1.06 11.44
N GLN A 37 14.15 0.67 10.75
CA GLN A 37 15.19 -0.20 11.33
C GLN A 37 15.89 0.44 12.54
N ALA A 38 16.17 1.74 12.48
CA ALA A 38 16.84 2.46 13.56
C ALA A 38 15.99 2.55 14.83
N HIS A 39 14.67 2.76 14.68
CA HIS A 39 13.77 3.00 15.80
C HIS A 39 13.05 1.72 16.30
N LEU A 40 13.00 0.67 15.49
CA LEU A 40 12.35 -0.61 15.82
C LEU A 40 13.33 -1.80 15.72
N PRO A 41 14.43 -1.80 16.50
CA PRO A 41 15.47 -2.81 16.40
C PRO A 41 15.01 -4.22 16.79
N ALA A 42 13.89 -4.34 17.52
CA ALA A 42 13.30 -5.62 17.92
C ALA A 42 12.27 -6.17 16.92
N ALA A 43 11.90 -5.41 15.89
CA ALA A 43 10.96 -5.85 14.87
C ALA A 43 11.67 -6.68 13.80
N ARG A 44 10.96 -7.67 13.23
CA ARG A 44 11.42 -8.40 12.04
C ARG A 44 10.74 -7.83 10.81
N PHE A 45 11.49 -7.18 9.94
CA PHE A 45 10.95 -6.69 8.67
C PHE A 45 10.93 -7.78 7.61
N VAL A 46 9.82 -7.87 6.88
CA VAL A 46 9.68 -8.77 5.72
C VAL A 46 9.22 -7.97 4.52
N ASP A 47 9.70 -8.36 3.35
CA ASP A 47 9.19 -7.81 2.11
C ASP A 47 7.78 -8.36 1.87
N ALA A 48 6.80 -7.47 1.86
CA ALA A 48 5.40 -7.75 1.58
C ALA A 48 4.94 -7.03 0.29
N THR A 49 5.87 -6.68 -0.59
CA THR A 49 5.59 -6.02 -1.87
C THR A 49 4.51 -6.78 -2.64
N ALA A 50 3.51 -6.02 -3.10
CA ALA A 50 2.35 -6.49 -3.86
C ALA A 50 1.40 -7.44 -3.11
N LEU A 51 1.57 -7.71 -1.81
CA LEU A 51 0.68 -8.60 -1.05
C LEU A 51 -0.78 -8.13 -1.14
N VAL A 52 -1.04 -6.86 -0.88
CA VAL A 52 -2.40 -6.28 -0.96
C VAL A 52 -2.84 -6.10 -2.41
N ASN A 53 -1.91 -5.87 -3.35
CA ASN A 53 -2.23 -5.79 -4.78
C ASN A 53 -2.84 -7.09 -5.29
N TRP A 54 -2.31 -8.24 -4.85
CA TRP A 54 -2.88 -9.56 -5.16
C TRP A 54 -4.27 -9.75 -4.54
N GLN A 55 -4.50 -9.27 -3.31
CA GLN A 55 -5.84 -9.31 -2.70
C GLN A 55 -6.85 -8.49 -3.50
N ARG A 56 -6.42 -7.40 -4.15
CA ARG A 56 -7.25 -6.57 -5.01
C ARG A 56 -7.44 -7.12 -6.43
N ALA A 57 -6.87 -8.27 -6.78
CA ALA A 57 -6.97 -8.81 -8.14
C ALA A 57 -8.43 -9.14 -8.51
N VAL A 58 -9.14 -9.84 -7.61
CA VAL A 58 -10.56 -10.16 -7.77
C VAL A 58 -11.40 -8.96 -7.33
N LYS A 59 -12.21 -8.43 -8.26
CA LYS A 59 -13.04 -7.24 -8.01
C LYS A 59 -14.39 -7.65 -7.44
N SER A 60 -14.88 -6.89 -6.47
CA SER A 60 -16.27 -6.95 -6.03
C SER A 60 -17.23 -6.51 -7.13
N ALA A 61 -18.51 -6.87 -7.01
CA ALA A 61 -19.54 -6.42 -7.95
C ALA A 61 -19.60 -4.88 -8.04
N GLN A 62 -19.39 -4.18 -6.92
CA GLN A 62 -19.39 -2.72 -6.87
C GLN A 62 -18.19 -2.10 -7.61
N GLU A 63 -16.98 -2.65 -7.44
CA GLU A 63 -15.80 -2.18 -8.18
C GLU A 63 -15.95 -2.40 -9.69
N ILE A 64 -16.50 -3.54 -10.10
CA ILE A 64 -16.79 -3.82 -11.52
C ILE A 64 -17.76 -2.78 -12.08
N GLU A 65 -18.78 -2.37 -11.32
CA GLU A 65 -19.72 -1.36 -11.77
C GLU A 65 -19.04 0.00 -11.99
N TYR A 66 -18.16 0.41 -11.06
CA TYR A 66 -17.36 1.62 -11.27
C TYR A 66 -16.45 1.53 -12.50
N MET A 67 -15.85 0.36 -12.74
CA MET A 67 -15.03 0.13 -13.94
C MET A 67 -15.86 0.21 -15.23
N ARG A 68 -17.12 -0.27 -15.24
CA ARG A 68 -18.02 -0.14 -16.40
C ARG A 68 -18.40 1.30 -16.68
N VAL A 69 -18.71 2.09 -15.65
CA VAL A 69 -18.97 3.52 -15.80
C VAL A 69 -17.74 4.23 -16.36
N ALA A 70 -16.55 3.96 -15.81
CA ALA A 70 -15.29 4.50 -16.33
C ALA A 70 -15.05 4.12 -17.80
N ALA A 71 -15.38 2.89 -18.21
CA ALA A 71 -15.28 2.44 -19.59
C ALA A 71 -16.17 3.26 -20.54
N ARG A 72 -17.41 3.58 -20.14
CA ARG A 72 -18.31 4.43 -20.94
C ARG A 72 -17.81 5.87 -21.03
N ILE A 73 -17.23 6.40 -19.96
CA ILE A 73 -16.64 7.76 -19.96
C ILE A 73 -15.49 7.82 -20.96
N VAL A 74 -14.56 6.86 -20.92
CA VAL A 74 -13.41 6.88 -21.84
C VAL A 74 -13.83 6.64 -23.29
N GLU A 75 -14.88 5.85 -23.54
CA GLU A 75 -15.47 5.68 -24.87
C GLU A 75 -15.98 7.02 -25.41
N SER A 76 -16.75 7.79 -24.62
CA SER A 76 -17.22 9.12 -25.02
C SER A 76 -16.10 10.14 -25.21
N MET A 77 -15.01 10.05 -24.43
CA MET A 77 -13.84 10.92 -24.62
C MET A 77 -13.05 10.58 -25.90
N ALA A 78 -12.93 9.30 -26.22
CA ALA A 78 -12.16 8.83 -27.37
C ALA A 78 -12.94 8.94 -28.69
N TYR A 79 -14.26 8.81 -28.64
CA TYR A 79 -15.15 8.82 -29.80
C TYR A 79 -16.36 9.74 -29.59
N PRO A 80 -16.16 11.07 -29.59
CA PRO A 80 -17.22 12.03 -29.25
C PRO A 80 -18.35 12.14 -30.29
N ASP A 81 -18.10 11.68 -31.52
CA ASP A 81 -19.04 11.80 -32.66
C ASP A 81 -19.74 10.47 -33.01
N LEU A 82 -19.57 9.43 -32.19
CA LEU A 82 -20.28 8.13 -32.29
C LEU A 82 -21.56 8.12 -31.43
#